data_AF-A0A2D0IUD1-F1
#
_entry.id   AF-A0A2D0IUD1-F1
#
_cell.length_a   1.000
_cell.length_b   1.000
_cell.length_c   1.000
_cell.angle_alpha   90.00
_cell.angle_beta   90.00
_cell.angle_gamma   90.00
#
_symmetry.space_group_name_H-M   'P 1'
#
loop_
_entity.id
_entity.type
_entity.pdbx_description
1 polymer ?
#
loop_
_entity_poly.entity_id
_entity_poly.type
_entity_poly.pdbx_seq_one_letter_code
_entity_poly.pdbx_strand_id
1 'polypeptide(L)'
;MKTDNPFNLYPPAVMAQIADDSGIYKINKHSAVTYLSAIMAGVFISIAFVFYITAITATFSIPYCLAKLTDGICFSLDLMLVIIFGVDLFTSTVLTIVSKATGQYAVANGFWGLNVLQVADHKMHHTFIEALCLGILANLMVCLAVWMSYAGRSLIDKLFALILPISMFVASGFEHSIANMFLISFGIVIKEFAPSYDW
;
A
#
# COMPACT_ATOMS: atom_id res chain seq x y z
N MET A 1 -3.85 -30.70 -16.61
CA MET A 1 -4.68 -29.57 -17.10
C MET A 1 -4.07 -29.11 -18.42
N LYS A 2 -4.81 -29.13 -19.54
CA LYS A 2 -4.30 -28.61 -20.82
C LYS A 2 -4.05 -27.11 -20.68
N THR A 3 -2.82 -26.68 -20.92
CA THR A 3 -2.28 -25.33 -20.67
C THR A 3 -2.58 -24.33 -21.79
N ASP A 4 -3.42 -24.72 -22.73
CA ASP A 4 -3.44 -24.15 -24.08
C ASP A 4 -4.67 -23.24 -24.31
N ASN A 5 -5.46 -23.01 -23.27
CA ASN A 5 -6.59 -22.08 -23.29
C ASN A 5 -6.15 -20.74 -22.65
N PRO A 6 -6.32 -19.58 -23.31
CA PRO A 6 -5.96 -18.27 -22.77
C PRO A 6 -6.60 -17.94 -21.41
N PHE A 7 -7.71 -18.61 -21.06
CA PHE A 7 -8.39 -18.44 -19.77
C PHE A 7 -7.89 -19.36 -18.65
N ASN A 8 -6.95 -20.27 -18.93
CA ASN A 8 -6.41 -21.17 -17.90
C ASN A 8 -5.24 -20.50 -17.16
N LEU A 9 -5.34 -20.44 -15.84
CA LEU A 9 -4.26 -20.00 -14.94
C LEU A 9 -3.01 -20.87 -15.09
N TYR A 10 -1.85 -20.32 -14.76
CA TYR A 10 -0.63 -21.11 -14.67
C TYR A 10 -0.72 -22.14 -13.54
N PRO A 11 -0.24 -23.38 -13.76
CA PRO A 11 -0.17 -24.35 -12.69
C PRO A 11 0.89 -23.95 -11.66
N PRO A 12 0.78 -24.39 -10.39
CA PRO A 12 1.69 -23.98 -9.31
C PRO A 12 3.18 -24.22 -9.62
N ALA A 13 3.51 -25.27 -10.37
CA ALA A 13 4.89 -25.57 -10.80
C ALA A 13 5.48 -24.47 -11.71
N VAL A 14 4.68 -23.91 -12.62
CA VAL A 14 5.11 -22.83 -13.52
C VAL A 14 5.17 -21.50 -12.77
N MET A 15 4.23 -21.25 -11.85
CA MET A 15 4.26 -20.06 -10.99
C MET A 15 5.54 -19.99 -10.15
N ALA A 16 5.98 -21.13 -9.60
CA ALA A 16 7.23 -21.22 -8.85
C ALA A 16 8.45 -20.85 -9.70
N GLN A 17 8.50 -21.29 -10.97
CA GLN A 17 9.56 -20.91 -11.90
C GLN A 17 9.56 -19.41 -12.22
N ILE A 18 8.38 -18.83 -12.48
CA ILE A 18 8.24 -17.37 -12.73
C ILE A 18 8.69 -16.55 -11.52
N ALA A 19 8.38 -17.03 -10.29
CA ALA A 19 8.81 -16.39 -9.06
C ALA A 19 10.34 -16.47 -8.88
N ASP A 20 10.94 -17.62 -9.19
CA ASP A 20 12.39 -17.82 -9.13
C ASP A 20 13.12 -16.94 -10.15
N ASP A 21 12.67 -16.92 -11.41
CA ASP A 21 13.19 -16.05 -12.47
C ASP A 21 13.10 -14.57 -12.10
N SER A 22 11.98 -14.16 -11.48
CA SER A 22 11.80 -12.80 -10.97
C SER A 22 12.78 -12.49 -9.82
N GLY A 23 13.06 -13.47 -8.97
CA GLY A 23 14.06 -13.37 -7.89
C GLY A 23 15.48 -13.21 -8.44
N ILE A 24 15.87 -14.05 -9.41
CA ILE A 24 17.18 -14.01 -10.07
C ILE A 24 17.37 -12.65 -10.79
N TYR A 25 16.33 -12.15 -11.47
CA TYR A 25 16.37 -10.82 -12.10
C TYR A 25 16.66 -9.71 -11.07
N LYS A 26 16.00 -9.75 -9.91
CA LYS A 26 16.20 -8.74 -8.85
C LYS A 26 17.59 -8.79 -8.23
N ILE A 27 18.16 -9.99 -8.09
CA ILE A 27 19.53 -10.17 -7.56
C ILE A 27 20.58 -9.59 -8.52
N ASN A 28 20.38 -9.75 -9.83
CA ASN A 28 21.34 -9.30 -10.84
C ASN A 28 21.14 -7.84 -11.29
N LYS A 29 20.15 -7.13 -10.74
CA LYS A 29 19.83 -5.75 -11.10
C LYS A 29 20.90 -4.79 -10.58
N HIS A 30 21.33 -3.85 -11.42
CA HIS A 30 22.32 -2.84 -11.02
C HIS A 30 21.79 -2.02 -9.84
N SER A 31 22.59 -1.89 -8.77
CA SER A 31 22.17 -1.30 -7.49
C SER A 31 21.57 0.11 -7.62
N ALA A 32 22.11 0.94 -8.51
CA ALA A 32 21.54 2.27 -8.83
C ALA A 32 20.10 2.22 -9.40
N VAL A 33 19.77 1.23 -10.24
CA VAL A 33 18.42 1.07 -10.80
C VAL A 33 17.48 0.54 -9.72
N THR A 34 17.95 -0.34 -8.83
CA THR A 34 17.18 -0.78 -7.66
C THR A 34 16.87 0.38 -6.73
N TYR A 35 17.83 1.28 -6.48
CA TYR A 35 17.61 2.47 -5.65
C TYR A 35 16.64 3.48 -6.28
N LEU A 36 16.78 3.77 -7.58
CA LEU A 36 15.83 4.62 -8.31
C LEU A 36 14.43 4.01 -8.35
N SER A 37 14.36 2.69 -8.53
CA SER A 37 13.11 1.93 -8.49
C SER A 37 12.45 1.99 -7.12
N ALA A 38 13.26 1.93 -6.05
CA ALA A 38 12.83 2.12 -4.65
C ALA A 38 12.16 3.47 -4.40
N ILE A 39 12.77 4.54 -4.90
CA ILE A 39 12.20 5.89 -4.82
C ILE A 39 10.87 5.97 -5.57
N MET A 40 10.80 5.44 -6.80
CA MET A 40 9.57 5.42 -7.60
C MET A 40 8.43 4.65 -6.92
N ALA A 41 8.73 3.50 -6.32
CA ALA A 41 7.73 2.74 -5.56
C ALA A 41 7.19 3.53 -4.37
N GLY A 42 8.08 4.23 -3.66
CA GLY A 42 7.67 5.15 -2.61
C GLY A 42 6.66 6.18 -3.12
N VAL A 43 6.95 6.83 -4.25
CA VAL A 43 6.07 7.88 -4.81
C VAL A 43 4.67 7.34 -5.09
N PHE A 44 4.55 6.13 -5.65
CA PHE A 44 3.25 5.50 -5.89
C PHE A 44 2.51 5.20 -4.57
N ILE A 45 3.19 4.68 -3.55
CA ILE A 45 2.57 4.45 -2.23
C ILE A 45 2.13 5.74 -1.56
N SER A 46 2.84 6.86 -1.71
CA SER A 46 2.40 8.13 -1.15
C SER A 46 1.18 8.70 -1.83
N ILE A 47 1.12 8.63 -3.16
CA ILE A 47 -0.07 9.00 -3.91
C ILE A 47 -1.25 8.13 -3.43
N ALA A 48 -1.00 6.84 -3.17
CA ALA A 48 -1.98 5.93 -2.59
C ALA A 48 -2.52 6.42 -1.25
N PHE A 49 -1.62 6.74 -0.33
CA PHE A 49 -2.02 7.19 1.00
C PHE A 49 -2.77 8.51 0.95
N VAL A 50 -2.37 9.42 0.05
CA VAL A 50 -3.09 10.67 -0.15
C VAL A 50 -4.50 10.39 -0.65
N PHE A 51 -4.67 9.46 -1.59
CA PHE A 51 -5.98 9.05 -2.08
C PHE A 51 -6.81 8.33 -1.01
N TYR A 52 -6.20 7.42 -0.25
CA TYR A 52 -6.80 6.70 0.88
C TYR A 52 -7.33 7.66 1.97
N ILE A 53 -6.52 8.60 2.44
CA ILE A 53 -6.97 9.59 3.44
C ILE A 53 -8.09 10.48 2.87
N THR A 54 -8.01 10.83 1.59
CA THR A 54 -9.08 11.59 0.91
C THR A 54 -10.39 10.79 0.86
N ALA A 55 -10.32 9.50 0.55
CA ALA A 55 -11.48 8.61 0.55
C ALA A 55 -12.10 8.52 1.94
N ILE A 56 -11.29 8.30 2.98
CA ILE A 56 -11.78 8.21 4.37
C ILE A 56 -12.45 9.50 4.82
N THR A 57 -11.91 10.66 4.43
CA THR A 57 -12.47 11.97 4.76
C THR A 57 -13.92 12.14 4.23
N ALA A 58 -14.32 11.37 3.21
CA ALA A 58 -15.69 11.38 2.69
C ALA A 58 -16.63 10.36 3.39
N THR A 59 -16.10 9.49 4.25
CA THR A 59 -16.83 8.33 4.80
C THR A 59 -17.34 8.50 6.24
N PHE A 60 -17.25 9.70 6.82
CA PHE A 60 -17.70 9.96 8.19
C PHE A 60 -19.18 9.63 8.46
N SER A 61 -20.01 9.57 7.41
CA SER A 61 -21.46 9.36 7.51
C SER A 61 -21.92 7.94 7.15
N ILE A 62 -21.02 7.04 6.75
CA ILE A 62 -21.38 5.68 6.31
C ILE A 62 -21.06 4.61 7.37
N PRO A 63 -21.75 3.45 7.36
CA PRO A 63 -21.49 2.38 8.30
C PRO A 63 -20.03 1.88 8.25
N TYR A 64 -19.47 1.53 9.41
CA TYR A 64 -18.07 1.13 9.58
C TYR A 64 -17.59 0.07 8.57
N CYS A 65 -18.41 -0.96 8.32
CA CYS A 65 -18.10 -2.01 7.35
C CYS A 65 -17.93 -1.48 5.92
N LEU A 66 -18.77 -0.52 5.52
CA LEU A 66 -18.76 0.03 4.17
C LEU A 66 -17.60 1.01 4.00
N ALA A 67 -17.29 1.81 5.03
CA ALA A 67 -16.10 2.65 5.08
C ALA A 67 -14.83 1.79 4.87
N LYS A 68 -14.64 0.74 5.69
CA LYS A 68 -13.46 -0.13 5.58
C LYS A 68 -13.34 -0.86 4.25
N LEU A 69 -14.46 -1.18 3.60
CA LEU A 69 -14.44 -1.78 2.27
C LEU A 69 -14.01 -0.78 1.20
N THR A 70 -14.56 0.44 1.22
CA THR A 70 -14.16 1.53 0.32
C THR A 70 -12.69 1.87 0.50
N ASP A 71 -12.23 1.96 1.74
CA ASP A 71 -10.83 2.17 2.11
C ASP A 71 -9.90 1.13 1.49
N GLY A 72 -10.25 -0.15 1.62
CA GLY A 72 -9.48 -1.26 1.09
C GLY A 72 -9.43 -1.27 -0.44
N ILE A 73 -10.55 -0.95 -1.11
CA ILE A 73 -10.60 -0.88 -2.58
C ILE A 73 -9.75 0.29 -3.09
N CYS A 74 -9.92 1.48 -2.50
CA CYS A 74 -9.13 2.66 -2.86
C CYS A 74 -7.63 2.40 -2.71
N PHE A 75 -7.20 1.80 -1.61
CA PHE A 75 -5.79 1.47 -1.38
C PHE A 75 -5.25 0.39 -2.34
N SER A 76 -6.11 -0.53 -2.79
CA SER A 76 -5.70 -1.63 -3.69
C SER A 76 -5.34 -1.19 -5.10
N LEU A 77 -5.89 -0.06 -5.57
CA LEU A 77 -5.57 0.51 -6.88
C LEU A 77 -4.11 0.96 -6.99
N ASP A 78 -3.43 1.20 -5.87
CA ASP A 78 -2.12 1.82 -5.90
C ASP A 78 -0.96 0.82 -5.71
N LEU A 79 -1.16 -0.24 -4.93
CA LEU A 79 -0.26 -1.39 -4.95
C LEU A 79 -0.24 -2.09 -6.32
N MET A 80 -1.28 -1.88 -7.11
CA MET A 80 -1.35 -2.28 -8.50
C MET A 80 -0.35 -1.53 -9.38
N LEU A 81 -0.12 -0.22 -9.16
CA LEU A 81 0.90 0.55 -9.88
C LEU A 81 2.30 0.03 -9.59
N VAL A 82 2.59 -0.30 -8.33
CA VAL A 82 3.89 -0.87 -7.94
C VAL A 82 4.19 -2.17 -8.72
N ILE A 83 3.17 -3.02 -8.89
CA ILE A 83 3.30 -4.29 -9.63
C ILE A 83 3.35 -4.08 -11.14
N ILE A 84 2.57 -3.16 -11.72
CA ILE A 84 2.62 -2.84 -13.15
C ILE A 84 4.00 -2.30 -13.54
N PHE A 85 4.52 -1.34 -12.76
CA PHE A 85 5.82 -0.73 -13.04
C PHE A 85 7.00 -1.57 -12.57
N GLY A 86 6.75 -2.71 -11.91
CA GLY A 86 7.78 -3.64 -11.45
C GLY A 86 8.78 -2.99 -10.50
N VAL A 87 8.33 -2.03 -9.71
CA VAL A 87 9.20 -1.21 -8.88
C VAL A 87 9.47 -1.89 -7.53
N ASP A 88 10.72 -1.84 -7.08
CA ASP A 88 11.12 -2.41 -5.79
C ASP A 88 10.71 -1.48 -4.66
N LEU A 89 10.19 -1.98 -3.55
CA LEU A 89 9.51 -1.15 -2.56
C LEU A 89 10.45 -0.74 -1.42
N PHE A 90 10.93 0.51 -1.40
CA PHE A 90 11.59 1.12 -0.22
C PHE A 90 11.76 2.64 -0.34
N THR A 91 11.15 3.44 0.54
CA THR A 91 11.65 4.71 1.16
C THR A 91 10.49 5.51 1.76
N SER A 92 10.77 6.32 2.81
CA SER A 92 9.77 7.10 3.56
C SER A 92 10.05 8.62 3.62
N THR A 93 11.30 9.02 3.41
CA THR A 93 11.76 10.41 3.60
C THR A 93 11.50 11.32 2.40
N VAL A 94 11.67 10.81 1.18
CA VAL A 94 11.38 11.56 -0.08
C VAL A 94 9.89 11.90 -0.18
N LEU A 95 9.06 11.06 0.41
CA LEU A 95 7.61 11.06 0.30
C LEU A 95 6.91 12.10 1.18
N THR A 96 7.41 12.24 2.41
CA THR A 96 6.91 13.25 3.35
C THR A 96 7.14 14.67 2.80
N ILE A 97 8.21 14.86 2.03
CA ILE A 97 8.54 16.16 1.41
C ILE A 97 7.54 16.52 0.31
N VAL A 98 7.10 15.55 -0.51
CA VAL A 98 6.14 15.80 -1.60
C VAL A 98 4.78 16.19 -1.05
N SER A 99 4.23 15.45 -0.07
CA SER A 99 2.93 15.80 0.54
C SER A 99 2.97 17.09 1.36
N LYS A 100 4.13 17.48 1.90
CA LYS A 100 4.33 18.80 2.53
C LYS A 100 4.34 19.92 1.48
N ALA A 101 5.04 19.71 0.37
CA ALA A 101 5.17 20.70 -0.70
C ALA A 101 3.83 21.00 -1.40
N THR A 102 2.89 20.05 -1.42
CA THR A 102 1.56 20.23 -2.01
C THR A 102 0.53 20.87 -1.08
N GLY A 103 0.85 21.10 0.21
CA GLY A 103 -0.06 21.75 1.16
C GLY A 103 -1.32 20.93 1.50
N GLN A 104 -1.31 19.62 1.22
CA GLN A 104 -2.50 18.76 1.29
C GLN A 104 -3.12 18.66 2.69
N TYR A 105 -2.34 18.93 3.74
CA TYR A 105 -2.79 18.87 5.14
C TYR A 105 -3.86 19.90 5.50
N ALA A 106 -3.96 21.01 4.77
CA ALA A 106 -4.95 22.07 5.00
C ALA A 106 -6.27 21.86 4.21
N VAL A 107 -6.35 20.82 3.39
CA VAL A 107 -7.52 20.53 2.56
C VAL A 107 -8.71 20.12 3.43
N ALA A 108 -9.93 20.50 2.99
CA ALA A 108 -11.17 20.27 3.72
C ALA A 108 -11.17 20.88 5.14
N ASN A 109 -10.82 22.15 5.30
CA ASN A 109 -10.80 22.87 6.59
C ASN A 109 -9.98 22.14 7.67
N GLY A 110 -8.87 21.49 7.31
CA GLY A 110 -8.01 20.77 8.26
C GLY A 110 -8.47 19.35 8.64
N PHE A 111 -9.70 18.94 8.29
CA PHE A 111 -10.21 17.58 8.55
C PHE A 111 -9.34 16.48 7.92
N TRP A 112 -8.71 16.78 6.79
CA TRP A 112 -7.81 15.84 6.13
C TRP A 112 -6.55 15.58 6.97
N GLY A 113 -5.95 16.62 7.55
CA GLY A 113 -4.81 16.49 8.47
C GLY A 113 -5.18 15.80 9.78
N LEU A 114 -6.37 16.07 10.32
CA LEU A 114 -6.93 15.37 11.48
C LEU A 114 -7.04 13.86 11.26
N ASN A 115 -7.53 13.42 10.11
CA ASN A 115 -7.61 11.99 9.78
C ASN A 115 -6.23 11.32 9.78
N VAL A 116 -5.20 12.00 9.24
CA VAL A 116 -3.82 11.48 9.27
C VAL A 116 -3.34 11.29 10.71
N LEU A 117 -3.56 12.31 11.57
CA LEU A 117 -3.16 12.25 12.98
C LEU A 117 -3.90 11.15 13.73
N GLN A 118 -5.21 10.99 13.52
CA GLN A 118 -6.02 9.96 14.17
C GLN A 118 -5.60 8.54 13.76
N VAL A 119 -5.36 8.31 12.46
CA VAL A 119 -4.91 7.00 11.97
C VAL A 119 -3.48 6.71 12.45
N ALA A 120 -2.59 7.71 12.48
CA ALA A 120 -1.25 7.55 13.03
C ALA A 120 -1.28 7.25 14.54
N ASP A 121 -2.09 7.98 15.31
CA ASP A 121 -2.24 7.81 16.75
C ASP A 121 -2.77 6.42 17.12
N HIS A 122 -3.82 5.96 16.42
CA HIS A 122 -4.36 4.61 16.62
C HIS A 122 -3.29 3.51 16.44
N LYS A 123 -2.35 3.70 15.51
CA LYS A 123 -1.30 2.73 15.20
C LYS A 123 -0.11 2.75 16.17
N MET A 124 0.05 3.82 16.94
CA MET A 124 1.16 3.94 17.92
C MET A 124 0.86 3.26 19.26
N HIS A 125 -0.39 2.86 19.53
CA HIS A 125 -0.82 2.33 20.82
C HIS A 125 -0.79 0.79 20.92
N HIS A 126 -0.29 0.10 19.89
CA HIS A 126 -0.17 -1.36 19.91
C HIS A 126 0.95 -1.84 20.81
N THR A 127 0.73 -2.97 21.51
CA THR A 127 1.81 -3.68 22.19
C THR A 127 2.73 -4.35 21.18
N PHE A 128 3.96 -4.70 21.59
CA PHE A 128 4.94 -5.33 20.69
C PHE A 128 4.42 -6.61 20.03
N ILE A 129 3.72 -7.46 20.79
CA ILE A 129 3.21 -8.75 20.29
C ILE A 129 2.07 -8.52 19.31
N GLU A 130 1.15 -7.58 19.61
CA GLU A 130 0.07 -7.22 18.70
C GLU A 130 0.62 -6.66 17.38
N ALA A 131 1.57 -5.71 17.44
CA ALA A 131 2.20 -5.15 16.26
C ALA A 131 2.93 -6.22 15.43
N LEU A 132 3.59 -7.18 16.08
CA LEU A 132 4.25 -8.30 15.40
C LEU A 132 3.24 -9.21 14.69
N CYS A 133 2.16 -9.62 15.36
CA CYS A 133 1.12 -10.46 14.78
C CYS A 133 0.42 -9.76 13.61
N LEU A 134 0.06 -8.49 13.77
CA LEU A 134 -0.54 -7.67 12.71
C LEU A 134 0.41 -7.52 11.51
N GLY A 135 1.71 -7.37 11.76
CA GLY A 135 2.75 -7.31 10.72
C GLY A 135 2.90 -8.62 9.94
N ILE A 136 2.88 -9.76 10.63
CA ILE A 136 2.94 -11.09 10.00
C ILE A 136 1.72 -11.30 9.09
N LEU A 137 0.52 -10.96 9.59
CA LEU A 137 -0.72 -11.09 8.82
C LEU A 137 -0.75 -10.16 7.60
N ALA A 138 -0.29 -8.91 7.74
CA ALA A 138 -0.16 -7.99 6.60
C ALA A 138 0.74 -8.59 5.52
N ASN A 139 1.93 -9.07 5.90
CA ASN A 139 2.89 -9.60 4.94
C ASN A 139 2.40 -10.89 4.28
N LEU A 140 1.69 -11.75 5.02
CA LEU A 140 1.06 -12.95 4.48
C LEU A 140 0.08 -12.58 3.35
N MET A 141 -0.78 -11.58 3.57
CA MET A 141 -1.76 -11.15 2.57
C MET A 141 -1.09 -10.53 1.34
N VAL A 142 -0.04 -9.73 1.53
CA VAL A 142 0.75 -9.16 0.43
C VAL A 142 1.45 -10.26 -0.38
N CYS A 143 2.07 -11.24 0.27
CA CYS A 143 2.71 -12.38 -0.39
C CYS A 143 1.69 -13.21 -1.19
N LEU A 144 0.49 -13.46 -0.62
CA LEU A 144 -0.59 -14.14 -1.34
C LEU A 144 -1.05 -13.34 -2.57
N ALA A 145 -1.17 -12.01 -2.46
CA ALA A 145 -1.53 -11.14 -3.57
C ALA A 145 -0.52 -11.25 -4.73
N VAL A 146 0.78 -11.15 -4.42
CA VAL A 146 1.86 -11.29 -5.41
C VAL A 146 1.87 -12.70 -6.01
N TRP A 147 1.72 -13.73 -5.18
CA TRP A 147 1.66 -15.11 -5.66
C TRP A 147 0.50 -15.34 -6.64
N MET A 148 -0.69 -14.84 -6.33
CA MET A 148 -1.84 -14.94 -7.23
C MET A 148 -1.65 -14.12 -8.52
N SER A 149 -0.91 -13.02 -8.47
CA SER A 149 -0.55 -12.27 -9.68
C SER A 149 0.33 -13.09 -10.65
N TYR A 150 1.14 -14.03 -10.16
CA TYR A 150 1.91 -14.94 -11.02
C TYR A 150 1.05 -16.00 -11.71
N ALA A 151 -0.17 -16.27 -11.22
CA ALA A 151 -1.09 -17.20 -11.87
C ALA A 151 -1.74 -16.60 -13.13
N GLY A 152 -1.85 -15.28 -13.20
CA GLY A 152 -2.51 -14.54 -14.27
C GLY A 152 -1.66 -14.42 -15.54
N ARG A 153 -2.30 -14.55 -16.70
CA ARG A 153 -1.64 -14.40 -18.02
C ARG A 153 -1.77 -12.99 -18.57
N SER A 154 -2.92 -12.36 -18.37
CA SER A 154 -3.18 -11.00 -18.82
C SER A 154 -2.88 -9.98 -17.73
N LEU A 155 -2.71 -8.71 -18.13
CA LEU A 155 -2.52 -7.62 -17.18
C LEU A 155 -3.74 -7.51 -16.25
N ILE A 156 -4.96 -7.62 -16.80
CA ILE A 156 -6.23 -7.59 -16.07
C ILE A 156 -6.31 -8.68 -14.99
N ASP A 157 -5.91 -9.92 -15.28
CA ASP A 157 -5.94 -11.01 -14.29
C ASP A 157 -5.06 -10.68 -13.07
N LYS A 158 -3.89 -10.09 -13.33
CA LYS A 158 -2.96 -9.65 -12.28
C LYS A 158 -3.58 -8.55 -11.44
N LEU A 159 -4.24 -7.57 -12.06
CA LEU A 159 -4.90 -6.46 -11.36
C LEU A 159 -6.01 -6.97 -10.44
N PHE A 160 -6.93 -7.79 -10.96
CA PHE A 160 -8.06 -8.29 -10.18
C PHE A 160 -7.65 -9.23 -9.05
N ALA A 161 -6.60 -10.04 -9.25
CA ALA A 161 -6.07 -10.93 -8.22
C ALA A 161 -5.53 -10.17 -6.98
N LEU A 162 -5.14 -8.91 -7.15
CA LEU A 162 -4.55 -8.08 -6.10
C LEU A 162 -5.61 -7.36 -5.24
N ILE A 163 -6.76 -7.00 -5.82
CA ILE A 163 -7.77 -6.16 -5.15
C ILE A 163 -8.24 -6.78 -3.83
N LEU A 164 -8.58 -8.07 -3.84
CA LEU A 164 -9.23 -8.71 -2.70
C LEU A 164 -8.28 -8.93 -1.51
N PRO A 165 -7.08 -9.51 -1.66
CA PRO A 165 -6.15 -9.66 -0.54
C PRO A 165 -5.71 -8.32 0.04
N ILE A 166 -5.53 -7.31 -0.83
CA ILE A 166 -5.08 -5.98 -0.41
C ILE A 166 -6.18 -5.26 0.36
N SER A 167 -7.38 -5.23 -0.19
CA SER A 167 -8.53 -4.65 0.49
C SER A 167 -8.81 -5.34 1.82
N MET A 168 -8.66 -6.68 1.89
CA MET A 168 -8.82 -7.43 3.13
C MET A 168 -7.79 -7.03 4.19
N PHE A 169 -6.51 -6.86 3.85
CA PHE A 169 -5.52 -6.46 4.88
C PHE A 169 -5.76 -5.03 5.38
N VAL A 170 -6.12 -4.10 4.50
CA VAL A 170 -6.37 -2.69 4.85
C VAL A 170 -7.65 -2.56 5.67
N ALA A 171 -8.73 -3.21 5.23
CA ALA A 171 -10.01 -3.22 5.94
C ALA A 171 -9.90 -3.86 7.32
N SER A 172 -9.06 -4.90 7.45
CA SER A 172 -8.79 -5.58 8.73
C SER A 172 -7.84 -4.81 9.64
N GLY A 173 -7.26 -3.70 9.18
CA GLY A 173 -6.36 -2.87 9.98
C GLY A 173 -5.00 -3.51 10.25
N PHE A 174 -4.51 -4.40 9.38
CA PHE A 174 -3.18 -4.98 9.55
C PHE A 174 -2.07 -3.93 9.34
N GLU A 175 -0.94 -4.15 10.00
CA GLU A 175 0.16 -3.19 10.03
C GLU A 175 1.20 -3.52 8.95
N HIS A 176 1.32 -2.67 7.93
CA HIS A 176 2.34 -2.82 6.90
C HIS A 176 3.48 -1.81 7.15
N SER A 177 4.70 -2.33 7.34
CA SER A 177 5.86 -1.52 7.77
C SER A 177 6.11 -0.31 6.87
N ILE A 178 6.06 -0.48 5.54
CA ILE A 178 6.37 0.57 4.57
C ILE A 178 5.25 1.62 4.53
N ALA A 179 4.00 1.16 4.62
CA ALA A 179 2.84 2.02 4.73
C ALA A 179 2.90 2.90 5.99
N ASN A 180 3.28 2.30 7.12
CA ASN A 180 3.42 3.01 8.39
C ASN A 180 4.60 3.98 8.38
N MET A 181 5.70 3.66 7.69
CA MET A 181 6.82 4.58 7.56
C MET A 181 6.40 5.89 6.87
N PHE A 182 5.47 5.86 5.90
CA PHE A 182 4.91 7.09 5.33
C PHE A 182 3.93 7.76 6.30
N LEU A 183 2.93 7.02 6.77
CA LEU A 183 1.84 7.57 7.56
C LEU A 183 2.31 8.24 8.87
N ILE A 184 3.21 7.58 9.61
CA ILE A 184 3.72 8.10 10.88
C ILE A 184 4.64 9.30 10.66
N SER A 185 5.55 9.22 9.67
CA SER A 185 6.43 10.35 9.33
C SER A 185 5.63 11.58 8.92
N PHE A 186 4.56 11.37 8.17
CA PHE A 186 3.67 12.44 7.74
C PHE A 186 2.83 13.00 8.88
N GLY A 187 2.32 12.16 9.79
CA GLY A 187 1.65 12.60 11.02
C GLY A 187 2.54 13.46 11.91
N ILE A 188 3.82 13.10 12.08
CA ILE A 188 4.81 13.91 12.82
C ILE A 188 4.98 15.28 12.16
N VAL A 189 5.12 15.33 10.84
CA VAL A 189 5.25 16.60 10.10
C VAL A 189 4.00 17.46 10.22
N ILE A 190 2.79 16.89 10.17
CA ILE A 190 1.56 17.66 10.40
C ILE A 190 1.54 18.22 11.82
N LYS A 191 1.87 17.40 12.83
CA LYS A 191 1.88 17.81 14.24
C LYS A 191 2.86 18.96 14.53
N GLU A 192 4.01 18.98 13.87
CA GLU A 192 5.04 20.01 14.08
C GLU A 192 4.80 21.30 13.27
N PHE A 193 4.19 21.21 12.08
CA PHE A 193 4.12 22.32 11.13
C PHE A 193 2.72 22.89 10.91
N ALA A 194 1.65 22.19 11.30
CA ALA A 194 0.31 22.75 11.22
C ALA A 194 0.06 23.70 12.42
N PRO A 195 -0.39 24.95 12.18
CA PRO A 195 -0.73 25.87 13.26
C PRO A 195 -1.94 25.33 14.05
N SER A 196 -1.92 25.51 15.36
CA SER A 196 -2.86 24.89 16.31
C SER A 196 -4.33 25.35 16.22
N TYR A 197 -4.72 26.07 15.16
CA TYR A 197 -6.09 26.53 14.91
C TYR A 197 -6.85 25.69 13.87
N ASP A 198 -6.20 24.73 13.20
CA ASP A 198 -6.79 23.88 12.14
C ASP A 198 -7.19 22.45 12.61
N TRP A 199 -7.32 22.22 13.93
CA TRP A 199 -7.83 20.98 14.52
C TRP A 199 -8.87 21.21 15.62
#